data_AF-A0AAE3P0H3-F1
#
_entry.id   AF-A0AAE3P0H3-F1
#
_cell.length_a   1.000
_cell.length_b   1.000
_cell.length_c   1.000
_cell.angle_alpha   90.00
_cell.angle_beta   90.00
_cell.angle_gamma   90.00
#
_symmetry.space_group_name_H-M   'P 1'
#
loop_
_entity.id
_entity.type
_entity.pdbx_description
1 polymer ?
#
loop_
_entity_poly.entity_id
_entity_poly.type
_entity_poly.pdbx_seq_one_letter_code
_entity_poly.pdbx_strand_id
1 'polypeptide(L)'
;MNPVFQNIIVTIVAFIYVFGIVGLMDFFVKKGFPQDLSRKVVHLAAGSWLIFWLFYDSSHWTKYLNISPAFLWTLLLLQKGFFAKDDDQAVKTMTRTGDKKELLKGPLYFTIVMNLFGTIFYGSNLALYAMGFLTWGDGLAPVVGSRFGKHKFKILSEKSIEGSFTFLIFGVIGTIIFHLLFGISVNWNFLIVCAFISTITEALSPKDLDNILIPLVILLLYKINF
;
A
#
# COMPACT_ATOMS: atom_id res chain seq x y z
N MET A 1 9.57 -25.73 14.14
CA MET A 1 10.27 -24.67 14.91
C MET A 1 9.27 -24.11 15.93
N ASN A 2 9.69 -23.54 17.06
CA ASN A 2 8.74 -22.92 17.99
C ASN A 2 8.01 -21.75 17.26
N PRO A 3 6.66 -21.70 17.24
CA PRO A 3 5.91 -20.67 16.51
C PRO A 3 6.26 -19.23 16.92
N VAL A 4 6.57 -19.01 18.20
CA VAL A 4 7.00 -17.70 18.71
C VAL A 4 8.33 -17.30 18.11
N PHE A 5 9.32 -18.19 18.17
CA PHE A 5 10.67 -17.93 17.63
C PHE A 5 10.65 -17.67 16.12
N GLN A 6 9.89 -18.45 15.36
CA GLN A 6 9.69 -18.24 13.94
C GLN A 6 9.09 -16.87 13.64
N ASN A 7 7.98 -16.54 14.30
CA ASN A 7 7.28 -15.27 14.05
C ASN A 7 8.16 -14.08 14.40
N ILE A 8 8.98 -14.15 15.47
CA ILE A 8 9.96 -13.12 15.82
C ILE A 8 11.00 -12.93 14.71
N ILE A 9 11.57 -14.02 14.18
CA ILE A 9 12.55 -13.94 13.09
C ILE A 9 11.91 -13.27 11.86
N VAL A 10 10.72 -13.69 11.46
CA VAL A 10 10.02 -13.11 10.31
C VAL A 10 9.71 -11.64 10.55
N THR A 11 9.34 -11.25 11.77
CA THR A 11 9.16 -9.84 12.14
C THR A 11 10.45 -9.04 12.00
N ILE A 12 11.59 -9.55 12.47
CA ILE A 12 12.90 -8.88 12.33
C ILE A 12 13.24 -8.69 10.86
N VAL A 13 13.06 -9.72 10.03
CA VAL A 13 13.32 -9.63 8.58
C VAL A 13 12.38 -8.60 7.93
N ALA A 14 11.11 -8.56 8.32
CA ALA A 14 10.15 -7.57 7.82
C ALA A 14 10.56 -6.14 8.21
N PHE A 15 11.07 -5.92 9.42
CA PHE A 15 11.65 -4.63 9.82
C PHE A 15 12.85 -4.25 8.95
N ILE A 16 13.80 -5.16 8.78
CA ILE A 16 14.99 -4.92 7.94
C ILE A 16 14.57 -4.56 6.51
N TYR A 17 13.58 -5.26 5.95
CA TYR A 17 13.06 -4.98 4.63
C TYR A 17 12.41 -3.58 4.53
N VAL A 18 11.41 -3.30 5.36
CA VAL A 18 10.66 -2.04 5.25
C VAL A 18 11.57 -0.84 5.55
N PHE A 19 12.33 -0.88 6.65
CA PHE A 19 13.24 0.21 7.00
C PHE A 19 14.42 0.31 6.04
N GLY A 20 14.93 -0.83 5.58
CA GLY A 20 16.02 -0.88 4.60
C GLY A 20 15.65 -0.20 3.29
N ILE A 21 14.42 -0.41 2.79
CA ILE A 21 13.94 0.26 1.58
C ILE A 21 13.78 1.77 1.79
N VAL A 22 13.23 2.20 2.92
CA VAL A 22 13.13 3.65 3.18
C VAL A 22 14.51 4.29 3.31
N GLY A 23 15.46 3.63 4.00
CA GLY A 23 16.84 4.11 4.10
C GLY A 23 17.57 4.13 2.76
N LEU A 24 17.34 3.12 1.91
CA LEU A 24 17.87 3.07 0.55
C LEU A 24 17.29 4.19 -0.32
N MET A 25 15.99 4.44 -0.21
CA MET A 25 15.35 5.52 -0.97
C MET A 25 15.78 6.89 -0.47
N ASP A 26 15.94 7.09 0.84
CA ASP A 26 16.53 8.31 1.41
C ASP A 26 17.94 8.58 0.82
N PHE A 27 18.77 7.54 0.73
CA PHE A 27 20.09 7.66 0.08
C PHE A 27 19.99 8.09 -1.38
N PHE A 28 19.06 7.52 -2.16
CA PHE A 28 18.88 7.92 -3.56
C PHE A 28 18.30 9.32 -3.70
N VAL A 29 17.34 9.71 -2.86
CA VAL A 29 16.78 11.07 -2.84
C VAL A 29 17.86 12.10 -2.55
N LYS A 30 18.78 11.82 -1.62
CA LYS A 30 19.96 12.66 -1.37
C LYS A 30 20.88 12.82 -2.57
N LYS A 31 20.90 11.84 -3.48
CA LYS A 31 21.65 11.87 -4.74
C LYS A 31 20.86 12.49 -5.91
N GLY A 32 19.68 13.07 -5.65
CA GLY A 32 18.85 13.74 -6.65
C GLY A 32 17.75 12.88 -7.26
N PHE A 33 17.45 11.70 -6.70
CA PHE A 33 16.29 10.91 -7.13
C PHE A 33 14.98 11.65 -6.82
N PRO A 34 13.99 11.68 -7.73
CA PRO A 34 12.74 12.41 -7.52
C PRO A 34 11.93 11.92 -6.31
N GLN A 35 11.50 12.85 -5.45
CA GLN A 35 10.76 12.55 -4.21
C GLN A 35 9.39 11.91 -4.47
N ASP A 36 8.72 12.35 -5.53
CA ASP A 36 7.43 11.83 -5.98
C ASP A 36 7.52 10.34 -6.38
N LEU A 37 8.60 9.96 -7.07
CA LEU A 37 8.89 8.56 -7.35
C LEU A 37 9.30 7.80 -6.10
N SER A 38 10.13 8.39 -5.24
CA SER A 38 10.63 7.74 -4.03
C SER A 38 9.49 7.27 -3.16
N ARG A 39 8.51 8.16 -2.90
CA ARG A 39 7.31 7.82 -2.15
C ARG A 39 6.56 6.63 -2.77
N LYS A 40 6.48 6.53 -4.10
CA LYS A 40 5.78 5.43 -4.79
C LYS A 40 6.57 4.12 -4.78
N VAL A 41 7.90 4.17 -4.81
CA VAL A 41 8.74 2.99 -4.56
C VAL A 41 8.53 2.48 -3.14
N VAL A 42 8.58 3.37 -2.14
CA VAL A 42 8.31 2.98 -0.75
C VAL A 42 6.89 2.44 -0.58
N HIS A 43 5.88 3.03 -1.22
CA HIS A 43 4.50 2.55 -1.20
C HIS A 43 4.37 1.12 -1.72
N LEU A 44 4.91 0.85 -2.91
CA LEU A 44 4.90 -0.48 -3.52
C LEU A 44 5.61 -1.51 -2.63
N ALA A 45 6.76 -1.14 -2.09
CA ALA A 45 7.54 -2.03 -1.27
C ALA A 45 6.89 -2.29 0.11
N ALA A 46 6.40 -1.24 0.77
CA ALA A 46 5.67 -1.37 2.03
C ALA A 46 4.41 -2.22 1.86
N GLY A 47 3.60 -2.01 0.82
CA GLY A 47 2.44 -2.86 0.52
C GLY A 47 2.82 -4.31 0.17
N SER A 48 4.01 -4.51 -0.40
CA SER A 48 4.58 -5.83 -0.64
C SER A 48 5.04 -6.54 0.63
N TRP A 49 4.89 -5.95 1.83
CA TRP A 49 5.09 -6.71 3.08
C TRP A 49 4.27 -7.99 3.08
N LEU A 50 3.13 -8.02 2.36
CA LEU A 50 2.15 -9.09 2.45
C LEU A 50 2.82 -10.46 2.24
N ILE A 51 3.87 -10.51 1.43
CA ILE A 51 4.74 -11.68 1.21
C ILE A 51 5.25 -12.31 2.52
N PHE A 52 5.52 -11.51 3.56
CA PHE A 52 5.99 -12.04 4.85
C PHE A 52 4.96 -12.92 5.56
N TRP A 53 3.66 -12.76 5.29
CA TRP A 53 2.62 -13.63 5.87
C TRP A 53 2.81 -15.11 5.51
N LEU A 54 3.47 -15.42 4.39
CA LEU A 54 3.82 -16.80 4.01
C LEU A 54 4.76 -17.48 5.01
N PHE A 55 5.55 -16.70 5.74
CA PHE A 55 6.55 -17.22 6.66
C PHE A 55 6.09 -17.20 8.12
N TYR A 56 5.00 -16.49 8.43
CA TYR A 56 4.41 -16.50 9.78
C TYR A 56 3.69 -17.83 10.05
N ASP A 57 3.96 -18.41 11.22
CA ASP A 57 3.17 -19.50 11.77
C ASP A 57 1.82 -18.95 12.26
N SER A 58 0.74 -19.36 11.59
CA SER A 58 -0.61 -18.87 11.82
C SER A 58 -1.35 -19.58 12.96
N SER A 59 -0.78 -20.65 13.52
CA SER A 59 -1.37 -21.43 14.63
C SER A 59 -1.29 -20.72 15.98
N HIS A 60 -0.41 -19.73 16.11
CA HIS A 60 -0.14 -19.01 17.34
C HIS A 60 -0.49 -17.53 17.22
N TRP A 61 -0.86 -16.88 18.33
CA TRP A 61 -1.26 -15.47 18.34
C TRP A 61 -0.14 -14.51 17.89
N THR A 62 1.12 -14.96 17.98
CA THR A 62 2.29 -14.18 17.54
C THR A 62 2.32 -13.90 16.04
N LYS A 63 1.43 -14.48 15.24
CA LYS A 63 1.21 -14.05 13.84
C LYS A 63 0.85 -12.57 13.73
N TYR A 64 0.23 -11.99 14.77
CA TYR A 64 -0.11 -10.57 14.79
C TYR A 64 1.11 -9.65 14.93
N LEU A 65 2.31 -10.19 15.18
CA LEU A 65 3.55 -9.41 15.05
C LEU A 65 3.78 -8.90 13.61
N ASN A 66 3.10 -9.48 12.61
CA ASN A 66 3.15 -9.02 11.22
C ASN A 66 2.84 -7.52 11.04
N ILE A 67 1.97 -6.94 11.87
CA ILE A 67 1.60 -5.52 11.74
C ILE A 67 2.64 -4.58 12.33
N SER A 68 3.58 -5.09 13.14
CA SER A 68 4.49 -4.25 13.92
C SER A 68 5.30 -3.25 13.08
N PRO A 69 5.75 -3.56 11.84
CA PRO A 69 6.39 -2.56 10.99
C PRO A 69 5.45 -1.41 10.60
N ALA A 70 4.22 -1.67 10.16
CA ALA A 70 3.29 -0.56 9.83
C ALA A 70 2.84 0.15 11.09
N PHE A 71 2.62 -0.55 12.20
CA PHE A 71 2.25 0.09 13.44
C PHE A 71 3.32 1.11 13.86
N LEU A 72 4.59 0.72 13.80
CA LEU A 72 5.68 1.65 14.07
C LEU A 72 5.71 2.79 13.04
N TRP A 73 5.51 2.52 11.76
CA TRP A 73 5.41 3.57 10.74
C TRP A 73 4.22 4.51 10.95
N THR A 74 3.06 4.02 11.40
CA THR A 74 1.92 4.86 11.79
C THR A 74 2.34 5.85 12.87
N LEU A 75 3.03 5.38 13.92
CA LEU A 75 3.52 6.25 15.00
C LEU A 75 4.57 7.24 14.49
N LEU A 76 5.51 6.81 13.65
CA LEU A 76 6.54 7.68 13.07
C LEU A 76 5.94 8.74 12.13
N LEU A 77 4.94 8.38 11.32
CA LEU A 77 4.26 9.31 10.42
C LEU A 77 3.45 10.34 11.21
N LEU A 78 2.79 9.94 12.30
CA LEU A 78 2.13 10.88 13.22
C LEU A 78 3.16 11.83 13.85
N GLN A 79 4.22 11.26 14.45
CA GLN A 79 5.25 12.04 15.13
C GLN A 79 5.93 13.03 14.18
N LYS A 80 6.32 12.60 12.98
CA LYS A 80 6.94 13.48 11.98
C LYS A 80 5.95 14.45 11.36
N GLY A 81 4.72 14.02 11.07
CA GLY A 81 3.71 14.88 10.47
C GLY A 81 3.33 16.07 11.35
N PHE A 82 3.29 15.88 12.68
CA PHE A 82 3.02 16.97 13.63
C PHE A 82 4.29 17.76 14.02
N PHE A 83 5.41 17.08 14.27
CA PHE A 83 6.55 17.68 14.99
C PHE A 83 7.85 17.76 14.20
N ALA A 84 7.96 17.17 13.00
CA ALA A 84 9.19 17.25 12.22
C ALA A 84 9.52 18.70 11.81
N LYS A 85 10.81 18.96 11.65
CA LYS A 85 11.31 20.17 10.99
C LYS A 85 11.17 20.02 9.48
N ASP A 86 11.14 21.14 8.77
CA ASP A 86 10.94 21.15 7.30
C ASP A 86 12.15 20.54 6.54
N ASP A 87 13.31 20.41 7.20
CA ASP A 87 14.51 19.80 6.66
C ASP A 87 14.64 18.29 6.93
N ASP A 88 13.68 17.68 7.64
CA ASP A 88 13.69 16.26 8.00
C ASP A 88 13.71 15.38 6.74
N GLN A 89 14.65 14.44 6.72
CA GLN A 89 14.91 13.62 5.54
C GLN A 89 13.80 12.59 5.25
N ALA A 90 13.11 12.10 6.29
CA ALA A 90 11.98 11.21 6.08
C ALA A 90 10.79 11.97 5.48
N VAL A 91 10.62 13.26 5.79
CA VAL A 91 9.63 14.12 5.12
C VAL A 91 9.96 14.20 3.63
N LYS A 92 11.21 14.46 3.26
CA LYS A 92 11.64 14.52 1.84
C LYS A 92 11.47 13.19 1.09
N THR A 93 11.71 12.06 1.76
CA THR A 93 11.64 10.74 1.13
C THR A 93 10.20 10.29 0.89
N MET A 94 9.26 10.72 1.75
CA MET A 94 7.89 10.19 1.84
C MET A 94 6.78 11.18 1.45
N THR A 95 7.13 12.42 1.08
CA THR A 95 6.17 13.44 0.65
C THR A 95 6.47 13.88 -0.79
N ARG A 96 5.48 14.51 -1.43
CA ARG A 96 5.62 15.00 -2.81
C ARG A 96 6.21 16.41 -2.89
N THR A 97 5.88 17.25 -1.92
CA THR A 97 6.26 18.68 -1.92
C THR A 97 7.28 19.03 -0.84
N GLY A 98 7.60 18.11 0.06
CA GLY A 98 8.36 18.41 1.28
C GLY A 98 7.49 18.92 2.43
N ASP A 99 6.17 19.13 2.25
CA ASP A 99 5.27 19.47 3.35
C ASP A 99 5.03 18.25 4.25
N LYS A 100 5.50 18.31 5.50
CA LYS A 100 5.31 17.27 6.52
C LYS A 100 3.85 16.89 6.74
N LYS A 101 2.88 17.79 6.50
CA LYS A 101 1.45 17.46 6.63
C LYS A 101 0.98 16.44 5.60
N GLU A 102 1.71 16.24 4.49
CA GLU A 102 1.42 15.15 3.56
C GLU A 102 1.62 13.77 4.19
N LEU A 103 2.51 13.64 5.19
CA LEU A 103 2.69 12.38 5.93
C LEU A 103 1.41 11.93 6.64
N LEU A 104 0.59 12.89 7.10
CA LEU A 104 -0.67 12.65 7.81
C LEU A 104 -1.84 12.32 6.87
N LYS A 105 -1.60 12.23 5.56
CA LYS A 105 -2.63 11.94 4.55
C LYS A 105 -2.42 10.53 3.99
N GLY A 106 -2.18 10.41 2.68
CA GLY A 106 -2.05 9.14 1.99
C GLY A 106 -1.10 8.14 2.67
N PRO A 107 0.13 8.51 3.07
CA PRO A 107 1.04 7.59 3.78
C PRO A 107 0.45 7.06 5.10
N LEU A 108 -0.10 7.93 5.95
CA LEU A 108 -0.73 7.52 7.20
C LEU A 108 -1.94 6.61 6.95
N TYR A 109 -2.82 7.02 6.04
CA TYR A 109 -4.00 6.24 5.66
C TYR A 109 -3.64 4.84 5.15
N PHE A 110 -2.59 4.75 4.32
CA PHE A 110 -2.06 3.48 3.86
C PHE A 110 -1.62 2.59 5.03
N THR A 111 -0.81 3.11 5.96
CA THR A 111 -0.38 2.34 7.14
C THR A 111 -1.55 1.90 8.04
N ILE A 112 -2.59 2.72 8.17
CA ILE A 112 -3.81 2.35 8.92
C ILE A 112 -4.51 1.16 8.26
N VAL A 113 -4.68 1.20 6.93
CA VAL A 113 -5.26 0.08 6.18
C VAL A 113 -4.41 -1.18 6.31
N MET A 114 -3.09 -1.07 6.23
CA MET A 114 -2.20 -2.22 6.42
C MET A 114 -2.38 -2.85 7.81
N ASN A 115 -2.46 -2.03 8.87
CA ASN A 115 -2.74 -2.52 10.23
C ASN A 115 -4.11 -3.20 10.32
N LEU A 116 -5.15 -2.61 9.72
CA LEU A 116 -6.50 -3.17 9.70
C LEU A 116 -6.56 -4.54 9.01
N PHE A 117 -5.97 -4.64 7.82
CA PHE A 117 -5.98 -5.86 7.03
C PHE A 117 -5.03 -6.92 7.58
N GLY A 118 -3.91 -6.54 8.19
CA GLY A 118 -2.99 -7.46 8.87
C GLY A 118 -3.46 -7.94 10.25
N THR A 119 -4.53 -7.36 10.78
CA THR A 119 -5.19 -7.83 12.01
C THR A 119 -6.47 -8.59 11.70
N ILE A 120 -7.48 -7.91 11.14
CA ILE A 120 -8.84 -8.45 11.00
C ILE A 120 -8.94 -9.42 9.83
N PHE A 121 -8.27 -9.10 8.72
CA PHE A 121 -8.40 -9.83 7.45
C PHE A 121 -7.17 -10.68 7.11
N TYR A 122 -6.34 -10.98 8.12
CA TYR A 122 -5.10 -11.73 7.95
C TYR A 122 -5.36 -13.08 7.26
N GLY A 123 -4.63 -13.36 6.18
CA GLY A 123 -4.73 -14.59 5.40
C GLY A 123 -6.02 -14.77 4.59
N SER A 124 -6.90 -13.77 4.54
CA SER A 124 -8.16 -13.86 3.79
C SER A 124 -8.01 -13.49 2.30
N ASN A 125 -8.88 -14.06 1.45
CA ASN A 125 -9.02 -13.66 0.05
C ASN A 125 -9.22 -12.14 -0.09
N LEU A 126 -10.10 -11.58 0.74
CA LEU A 126 -10.40 -10.15 0.78
C LEU A 126 -9.13 -9.29 0.93
N ALA A 127 -8.19 -9.68 1.80
CA ALA A 127 -6.95 -8.94 1.96
C ALA A 127 -6.08 -8.97 0.69
N LEU A 128 -6.05 -10.10 -0.03
CA LEU A 128 -5.29 -10.21 -1.26
C LEU A 128 -5.87 -9.31 -2.38
N TYR A 129 -7.20 -9.25 -2.50
CA TYR A 129 -7.86 -8.31 -3.42
C TYR A 129 -7.57 -6.86 -3.04
N ALA A 130 -7.86 -6.47 -1.79
CA ALA A 130 -7.73 -5.09 -1.34
C ALA A 130 -6.29 -4.58 -1.43
N MET A 131 -5.33 -5.36 -0.94
CA MET A 131 -3.92 -4.97 -0.96
C MET A 131 -3.32 -5.07 -2.36
N GLY A 132 -3.82 -5.94 -3.24
CA GLY A 132 -3.38 -6.00 -4.64
C GLY A 132 -3.65 -4.69 -5.37
N PHE A 133 -4.89 -4.20 -5.33
CA PHE A 133 -5.27 -2.92 -5.93
C PHE A 133 -4.61 -1.73 -5.24
N LEU A 134 -4.59 -1.70 -3.91
CA LEU A 134 -4.00 -0.60 -3.16
C LEU A 134 -2.47 -0.52 -3.32
N THR A 135 -1.77 -1.65 -3.39
CA THR A 135 -0.30 -1.64 -3.50
C THR A 135 0.12 -1.38 -4.95
N TRP A 136 -0.32 -2.23 -5.88
CA TRP A 136 0.18 -2.22 -7.25
C TRP A 136 -0.58 -1.24 -8.15
N GLY A 137 -1.91 -1.19 -8.03
CA GLY A 137 -2.73 -0.24 -8.76
C GLY A 137 -2.41 1.20 -8.37
N ASP A 138 -2.64 1.57 -7.10
CA ASP A 138 -2.37 2.95 -6.62
C ASP A 138 -0.87 3.31 -6.63
N GLY A 139 0.00 2.32 -6.44
CA GLY A 139 1.45 2.55 -6.51
C GLY A 139 1.92 3.02 -7.90
N LEU A 140 1.38 2.43 -8.98
CA LEU A 140 1.85 2.68 -10.34
C LEU A 140 1.00 3.68 -11.12
N ALA A 141 -0.29 3.80 -10.82
CA ALA A 141 -1.20 4.70 -11.54
C ALA A 141 -0.72 6.16 -11.58
N PRO A 142 -0.28 6.79 -10.47
CA PRO A 142 0.24 8.15 -10.52
C PRO A 142 1.59 8.28 -11.22
N VAL A 143 2.42 7.22 -11.22
CA VAL A 143 3.72 7.22 -11.93
C VAL A 143 3.51 7.29 -13.43
N VAL A 144 2.60 6.46 -13.96
CA VAL A 144 2.27 6.48 -15.39
C VAL A 144 1.44 7.71 -15.73
N GLY A 145 0.43 8.03 -14.91
CA GLY A 145 -0.48 9.14 -15.17
C GLY A 145 0.19 10.51 -15.17
N SER A 146 1.20 10.73 -14.33
CA SER A 146 1.94 12.00 -14.31
C SER A 146 2.93 12.14 -15.48
N ARG A 147 3.52 11.04 -15.96
CA ARG A 147 4.59 11.05 -16.98
C ARG A 147 4.10 10.87 -18.41
N PHE A 148 3.10 9.99 -18.59
CA PHE A 148 2.61 9.57 -19.88
C PHE A 148 1.13 9.93 -20.10
N GLY A 149 0.45 10.48 -19.08
CA GLY A 149 -0.96 10.85 -19.16
C GLY A 149 -1.18 12.02 -20.12
N LYS A 150 -1.86 11.75 -21.24
CA LYS A 150 -2.28 12.77 -22.22
C LYS A 150 -3.73 13.16 -22.01
N HIS A 151 -4.57 12.22 -21.58
CA HIS A 151 -6.01 12.43 -21.40
C HIS A 151 -6.32 12.69 -19.94
N LYS A 152 -6.14 13.94 -19.52
CA LYS A 152 -6.40 14.37 -18.15
C LYS A 152 -7.87 14.74 -17.94
N PHE A 153 -8.39 14.41 -16.77
CA PHE A 153 -9.72 14.81 -16.33
C PHE A 153 -9.67 15.22 -14.87
N LYS A 154 -10.66 16.00 -14.44
CA LYS A 154 -10.77 16.46 -13.05
C LYS A 154 -12.22 16.39 -12.61
N ILE A 155 -12.51 15.42 -11.75
CA ILE A 155 -13.81 15.29 -11.09
C ILE A 155 -13.66 15.79 -9.64
N LEU A 156 -12.98 15.04 -8.78
CA LEU A 156 -12.62 15.47 -7.42
C LEU A 156 -11.12 15.75 -7.24
N SER A 157 -10.28 15.15 -8.08
CA SER A 157 -8.84 15.43 -8.17
C SER A 157 -8.38 15.32 -9.62
N GLU A 158 -7.23 15.89 -9.96
CA GLU A 158 -6.66 15.77 -11.32
C GLU A 158 -6.12 14.35 -11.50
N LYS A 159 -6.66 13.64 -12.49
CA LYS A 159 -6.35 12.25 -12.85
C LYS A 159 -6.17 12.14 -14.36
N SER A 160 -5.73 10.99 -14.84
CA SER A 160 -5.64 10.71 -16.28
C SER A 160 -6.19 9.34 -16.61
N ILE A 161 -6.73 9.19 -17.83
CA ILE A 161 -7.25 7.91 -18.32
C ILE A 161 -6.14 6.85 -18.32
N GLU A 162 -4.92 7.23 -18.70
CA GLU A 162 -3.76 6.34 -18.68
C GLU A 162 -3.40 5.90 -17.25
N GLY A 163 -3.56 6.79 -16.28
CA GLY A 163 -3.39 6.47 -14.86
C GLY A 163 -4.42 5.45 -14.39
N SER A 164 -5.71 5.67 -14.66
CA SER A 164 -6.77 4.73 -14.26
C SER A 164 -6.69 3.39 -15.01
N PHE A 165 -6.24 3.38 -16.28
CA PHE A 165 -5.97 2.14 -17.00
C PHE A 165 -4.78 1.37 -16.40
N THR A 166 -3.73 2.09 -15.99
CA THR A 166 -2.60 1.53 -15.23
C THR A 166 -3.09 0.95 -13.91
N PHE A 167 -3.94 1.67 -13.17
CA PHE A 167 -4.54 1.18 -11.93
C PHE A 167 -5.26 -0.15 -12.14
N LEU A 168 -6.11 -0.24 -13.16
CA LEU A 168 -6.87 -1.44 -13.50
C LEU A 168 -5.94 -2.63 -13.77
N ILE A 169 -4.98 -2.46 -14.68
CA ILE A 169 -4.06 -3.55 -15.07
C ILE A 169 -3.21 -4.00 -13.89
N PHE A 170 -2.52 -3.06 -13.24
CA PHE A 170 -1.57 -3.43 -12.19
C PHE A 170 -2.26 -3.85 -10.89
N GLY A 171 -3.48 -3.38 -10.61
CA GLY A 171 -4.28 -3.89 -9.52
C GLY A 171 -4.71 -5.35 -9.73
N VAL A 172 -5.11 -5.71 -10.96
CA VAL A 172 -5.38 -7.10 -11.34
C VAL A 172 -4.13 -7.96 -11.24
N ILE A 173 -3.00 -7.51 -11.80
CA ILE A 173 -1.71 -8.23 -11.73
C ILE A 173 -1.28 -8.42 -10.28
N GLY A 174 -1.29 -7.37 -9.45
CA GLY A 174 -0.92 -7.43 -8.05
C GLY A 174 -1.80 -8.41 -7.26
N THR A 175 -3.10 -8.41 -7.53
CA THR A 175 -4.04 -9.36 -6.92
C THR A 175 -3.74 -10.80 -7.33
N ILE A 176 -3.48 -11.06 -8.62
CA ILE A 176 -3.13 -12.39 -9.12
C ILE A 176 -1.81 -12.86 -8.50
N ILE A 177 -0.78 -12.00 -8.45
CA ILE A 177 0.51 -12.31 -7.82
C ILE A 177 0.28 -12.72 -6.37
N PHE A 178 -0.50 -11.96 -5.60
CA PHE A 178 -0.80 -12.32 -4.22
C PHE A 178 -1.56 -13.65 -4.11
N HIS A 179 -2.57 -13.92 -4.93
CA HIS A 179 -3.26 -15.22 -4.88
C HIS A 179 -2.35 -16.39 -5.23
N LEU A 180 -1.49 -16.25 -6.25
CA LEU A 180 -0.51 -17.26 -6.64
C LEU A 180 0.50 -17.53 -5.53
N LEU A 181 1.03 -16.49 -4.90
CA LEU A 181 2.01 -16.60 -3.81
C LEU A 181 1.43 -17.34 -2.60
N PHE A 182 0.15 -17.14 -2.30
CA PHE A 182 -0.53 -17.76 -1.15
C PHE A 182 -1.17 -19.11 -1.50
N GLY A 183 -1.14 -19.54 -2.76
CA GLY A 183 -1.81 -20.76 -3.22
C GLY A 183 -3.34 -20.72 -3.04
N ILE A 184 -3.93 -19.52 -3.03
CA ILE A 184 -5.38 -19.32 -2.85
C ILE A 184 -6.02 -19.11 -4.23
N SER A 185 -7.13 -19.80 -4.49
CA SER A 185 -7.81 -19.70 -5.78
C SER A 185 -8.43 -18.30 -5.99
N VAL A 186 -8.25 -17.76 -7.20
CA VAL A 186 -8.87 -16.49 -7.60
C VAL A 186 -10.32 -16.74 -8.00
N ASN A 187 -11.26 -16.04 -7.38
CA ASN A 187 -12.59 -15.86 -7.94
C ASN A 187 -12.51 -14.80 -9.06
N TRP A 188 -12.53 -15.25 -10.31
CA TRP A 188 -12.38 -14.40 -11.49
C TRP A 188 -13.54 -13.40 -11.65
N ASN A 189 -14.78 -13.82 -11.38
CA ASN A 189 -15.93 -12.93 -11.47
C ASN A 189 -15.80 -11.78 -10.45
N PHE A 190 -15.41 -12.12 -9.22
CA PHE A 190 -15.19 -11.12 -8.18
C PHE A 190 -14.00 -10.20 -8.49
N LEU A 191 -12.92 -10.73 -9.06
CA LEU A 191 -11.76 -9.94 -9.50
C LEU A 191 -12.15 -8.90 -10.56
N ILE A 192 -12.95 -9.30 -11.55
CA ILE A 192 -13.43 -8.40 -12.61
C ILE A 192 -14.28 -7.27 -12.00
N VAL A 193 -15.21 -7.60 -11.10
CA VAL A 193 -16.03 -6.60 -10.40
C VAL A 193 -15.14 -5.65 -9.59
N CYS A 194 -14.19 -6.18 -8.81
CA CYS A 194 -13.24 -5.36 -8.06
C CYS A 194 -12.43 -4.44 -8.97
N ALA A 195 -11.96 -4.93 -10.12
CA ALA A 195 -11.18 -4.15 -11.06
C ALA A 195 -11.94 -2.93 -11.57
N PHE A 196 -13.17 -3.13 -12.06
CA PHE A 196 -13.96 -2.02 -12.60
C PHE A 196 -14.39 -1.03 -11.51
N ILE A 197 -14.95 -1.53 -10.40
CA ILE A 197 -15.49 -0.65 -9.36
C ILE A 197 -14.35 0.09 -8.63
N SER A 198 -13.21 -0.55 -8.38
CA SER A 198 -12.07 0.13 -7.74
C SER A 198 -11.41 1.14 -8.67
N THR A 199 -11.39 0.89 -9.99
CA THR A 199 -10.89 1.86 -10.97
C THR A 199 -11.79 3.10 -11.05
N ILE A 200 -13.13 2.90 -11.05
CA ILE A 200 -14.08 4.01 -10.96
C ILE A 200 -13.89 4.77 -9.65
N THR A 201 -13.72 4.04 -8.55
CA THR A 201 -13.46 4.65 -7.23
C THR A 201 -12.19 5.48 -7.25
N GLU A 202 -11.08 4.97 -7.80
CA GLU A 202 -9.81 5.68 -7.95
C GLU A 202 -9.96 6.98 -8.77
N ALA A 203 -10.66 6.89 -9.91
CA ALA A 203 -10.91 8.03 -10.79
C ALA A 203 -11.76 9.12 -10.12
N LEU A 204 -12.69 8.72 -9.24
CA LEU A 204 -13.56 9.62 -8.50
C LEU A 204 -13.00 10.03 -7.13
N SER A 205 -11.87 9.48 -6.70
CA SER A 205 -11.33 9.71 -5.36
C SER A 205 -10.84 11.16 -5.18
N PRO A 206 -11.15 11.82 -4.05
CA PRO A 206 -10.42 13.00 -3.65
C PRO A 206 -8.94 12.66 -3.42
N LYS A 207 -8.09 13.67 -3.56
CA LYS A 207 -6.64 13.50 -3.39
C LYS A 207 -6.32 12.89 -2.02
N ASP A 208 -5.42 11.92 -2.00
CA ASP A 208 -4.92 11.20 -0.81
C ASP A 208 -5.94 10.27 -0.11
N LEU A 209 -7.24 10.32 -0.42
CA LEU A 209 -8.27 9.45 0.20
C LEU A 209 -8.45 8.10 -0.52
N ASP A 210 -7.89 7.97 -1.72
CA ASP A 210 -7.78 6.71 -2.48
C ASP A 210 -7.32 5.53 -1.61
N ASN A 211 -6.34 5.80 -0.74
CA ASN A 211 -5.77 4.81 0.16
C ASN A 211 -6.77 4.15 1.13
N ILE A 212 -7.89 4.82 1.45
CA ILE A 212 -8.98 4.26 2.29
C ILE A 212 -10.15 3.78 1.42
N LEU A 213 -10.51 4.57 0.40
CA LEU A 213 -11.69 4.30 -0.42
C LEU A 213 -11.56 3.00 -1.21
N ILE A 214 -10.38 2.72 -1.79
CA ILE A 214 -10.16 1.50 -2.58
C ILE A 214 -10.38 0.23 -1.72
N PRO A 215 -9.67 0.03 -0.59
CA PRO A 215 -9.91 -1.13 0.28
C PRO A 215 -11.34 -1.20 0.82
N LEU A 216 -11.94 -0.05 1.16
CA LEU A 216 -13.30 0.00 1.70
C LEU A 216 -14.33 -0.50 0.68
N VAL A 217 -14.22 -0.05 -0.56
CA VAL A 217 -15.12 -0.49 -1.64
C VAL A 217 -14.96 -1.98 -1.91
N ILE A 218 -13.74 -2.50 -1.93
CA ILE A 218 -13.50 -3.95 -2.09
C ILE A 218 -14.09 -4.74 -0.92
N LEU A 219 -13.95 -4.25 0.32
CA LEU A 219 -14.59 -4.85 1.51
C LEU A 219 -16.12 -4.88 1.38
N LEU A 220 -16.73 -3.79 0.93
CA LEU A 220 -18.18 -3.71 0.73
C LEU A 220 -18.65 -4.69 -0.36
N LEU A 221 -17.94 -4.75 -1.49
CA LEU A 221 -18.24 -5.70 -2.57
C LEU A 221 -18.11 -7.15 -2.10
N TYR A 222 -17.12 -7.44 -1.26
CA TYR A 222 -16.90 -8.78 -0.71
C TYR A 222 -18.07 -9.22 0.17
N LYS A 223 -18.56 -8.33 1.05
CA LYS A 223 -19.72 -8.59 1.93
C LYS A 223 -21.07 -8.73 1.23
N ILE A 224 -21.19 -8.27 -0.03
CA ILE A 224 -22.44 -8.38 -0.80
C ILE A 224 -22.46 -9.67 -1.62
N ASN A 225 -21.29 -10.18 -2.02
CA ASN A 225 -21.17 -11.40 -2.82
C ASN A 225 -20.94 -12.66 -1.98
N PHE A 226 -20.69 -12.53 -0.67
CA PHE A 226 -20.45 -13.58 0.32
C PHE A 226 -20.96 -13.17 1.69
#